data_AF-W4P8Y8-F1
#
_entry.id   AF-W4P8Y8-F1
#
_cell.length_a   1.000
_cell.length_b   1.000
_cell.length_c   1.000
_cell.angle_alpha   90.00
_cell.angle_beta   90.00
_cell.angle_gamma   90.00
#
_symmetry.space_group_name_H-M   'P 1'
#
loop_
_entity.id
_entity.type
_entity.pdbx_description
1 polymer ?
#
loop_
_entity_poly.entity_id
_entity_poly.type
_entity_poly.pdbx_seq_one_letter_code
_entity_poly.pdbx_strand_id
1 'polypeptide(L)' 'MDCIPGFIWFFAKAFFVVFLLMWVKWTFPRLRIDQILSLEWKYLVPISMVNLLLMACCVAFGFHF' A
#
# COMPACT_ATOMS: atom_id res chain seq x y z
N MET A 1 -27.96 8.25 4.27
CA MET A 1 -26.99 8.74 5.26
C MET A 1 -27.44 8.10 6.58
N ASP A 2 -26.99 6.95 7.07
CA ASP A 2 -25.76 6.17 6.87
C ASP A 2 -26.09 4.69 7.15
N CYS A 3 -26.19 3.84 6.11
CA CYS A 3 -26.64 2.45 6.29
C CYS A 3 -25.54 1.52 6.81
N ILE A 4 -24.34 2.04 7.06
CA ILE A 4 -23.21 1.26 7.58
C ILE A 4 -22.56 2.14 8.65
N PRO A 5 -22.65 1.76 9.94
CA PRO A 5 -21.87 2.40 11.00
C PRO A 5 -20.41 2.46 10.57
N GLY A 6 -19.74 3.60 10.71
CA GLY A 6 -18.32 3.74 10.32
C GLY A 6 -17.43 2.65 10.95
N PHE A 7 -17.84 2.13 12.11
CA PHE A 7 -17.26 0.96 12.76
C PHE A 7 -17.31 -0.30 11.89
N ILE A 8 -18.47 -0.66 11.33
CA ILE A 8 -18.62 -1.84 10.46
C ILE A 8 -17.76 -1.68 9.20
N TRP A 9 -17.70 -0.48 8.64
CA TRP A 9 -16.86 -0.21 7.46
C TRP A 9 -15.36 -0.35 7.74
N PHE A 10 -14.90 0.12 8.91
CA PHE A 10 -13.52 -0.04 9.35
C PHE A 10 -13.15 -1.52 9.54
N PHE A 11 -14.01 -2.28 10.24
CA PHE A 11 -13.77 -3.72 10.45
C PHE A 11 -13.82 -4.51 9.15
N ALA A 12 -14.71 -4.17 8.22
CA ALA A 12 -14.78 -4.82 6.91
C ALA A 12 -13.47 -4.64 6.12
N LYS A 13 -12.93 -3.42 6.07
CA LYS A 13 -11.62 -3.17 5.43
C LYS A 13 -10.48 -3.89 6.15
N ALA A 14 -10.48 -3.86 7.48
CA ALA A 14 -9.45 -4.53 8.28
C ALA A 14 -9.44 -6.05 8.03
N PHE A 15 -10.60 -6.70 8.08
CA PHE A 15 -10.73 -8.13 7.77
C PHE A 15 -10.33 -8.43 6.32
N PHE A 16 -10.68 -7.58 5.36
CA PHE A 16 -10.28 -7.76 3.97
C PHE A 16 -8.75 -7.71 3.81
N VAL A 17 -8.07 -6.78 4.47
CA VAL A 17 -6.59 -6.70 4.45
C VAL A 17 -5.97 -7.93 5.11
N VAL A 18 -6.47 -8.36 6.27
CA VAL A 18 -5.97 -9.58 6.94
C VAL A 18 -6.16 -10.82 6.07
N PHE A 19 -7.33 -10.95 5.43
CA PHE A 19 -7.61 -12.03 4.49
C PHE A 19 -6.64 -12.01 3.30
N LEU A 20 -6.37 -10.84 2.72
CA LEU A 20 -5.36 -10.67 1.68
C LEU A 20 -3.96 -11.10 2.14
N LEU A 21 -3.54 -10.68 3.35
CA LEU A 21 -2.23 -11.05 3.89
C LEU A 21 -2.09 -12.57 4.11
N MET A 22 -3.15 -13.22 4.61
CA MET A 22 -3.17 -14.69 4.74
C MET A 22 -3.10 -15.37 3.38
N TRP A 23 -3.85 -14.86 2.39
CA TRP A 23 -3.83 -15.40 1.03
C TRP A 23 -2.46 -15.24 0.35
N VAL A 24 -1.80 -14.10 0.53
CA VAL A 24 -0.42 -13.86 0.08
C VAL A 24 0.53 -14.89 0.71
N LYS A 25 0.44 -15.14 2.02
CA LYS A 25 1.27 -16.18 2.68
C LYS A 25 1.02 -17.58 2.13
N TRP A 26 -0.21 -17.91 1.73
CA TRP A 26 -0.54 -19.20 1.11
C TRP A 26 -0.06 -19.31 -0.35
N THR A 27 0.01 -18.19 -1.07
CA THR A 27 0.34 -18.18 -2.50
C THR A 27 1.84 -18.09 -2.77
N PHE A 28 2.61 -17.42 -1.90
CA PHE A 28 4.05 -17.25 -2.10
C PHE A 28 4.87 -18.34 -1.38
N PRO A 29 5.51 -19.28 -2.11
CA PRO A 29 6.49 -20.18 -1.53
C PRO A 29 7.73 -19.40 -1.09
N ARG A 30 8.38 -19.82 0.02
CA ARG A 30 9.49 -19.11 0.71
C ARG A 30 10.42 -18.35 -0.26
N LEU A 31 10.33 -17.02 -0.22
CA LEU A 31 11.23 -16.13 -0.97
C LEU A 31 12.55 -15.95 -0.20
N ARG A 32 13.69 -15.93 -0.90
CA ARG A 32 14.99 -15.66 -0.28
C ARG A 32 15.09 -14.19 0.11
N ILE A 33 15.70 -13.90 1.26
CA ILE A 33 15.85 -12.54 1.79
C ILE A 33 16.54 -11.62 0.77
N ASP A 34 17.51 -12.15 0.01
CA ASP A 34 18.20 -11.39 -1.05
C ASP A 34 17.27 -10.94 -2.18
N GLN A 35 16.25 -11.76 -2.51
CA GLN A 35 15.25 -11.42 -3.53
C GLN A 35 14.30 -10.34 -3.00
N ILE A 36 13.96 -10.38 -1.71
CA ILE A 36 13.13 -9.35 -1.07
C ILE A 36 13.90 -8.02 -1.00
N LEU A 37 15.16 -8.07 -0.56
CA LEU A 37 16.01 -6.89 -0.43
C LEU A 37 16.24 -6.22 -1.79
N SER A 38 16.50 -7.01 -2.84
CA SER A 38 16.63 -6.46 -4.19
C SER A 38 15.31 -5.89 -4.72
N LEU A 39 14.14 -6.42 -4.33
CA LEU A 39 12.84 -5.85 -4.71
C LEU A 39 12.59 -4.52 -4.01
N GLU A 40 12.86 -4.44 -2.71
CA GLU A 40 12.72 -3.22 -1.91
C GLU A 40 13.64 -2.11 -2.41
N TRP A 41 14.95 -2.38 -2.48
CA TRP A 41 15.93 -1.35 -2.77
C TRP A 41 15.97 -0.95 -4.24
N LYS A 42 15.68 -1.86 -5.17
CA LYS A 42 15.78 -1.57 -6.60
C LYS A 42 14.49 -1.02 -7.20
N TYR A 43 13.34 -1.37 -6.64
CA TYR A 43 12.04 -0.97 -7.22
C TYR A 43 11.20 -0.13 -6.24
N LEU A 44 10.98 -0.59 -5.00
CA LEU A 44 10.05 0.10 -4.09
C LEU A 44 10.58 1.47 -3.63
N VAL A 45 11.87 1.57 -3.29
CA VAL A 45 12.50 2.83 -2.87
C VAL A 45 12.44 3.92 -3.95
N PRO A 46 12.90 3.69 -5.19
CA PRO A 46 12.84 4.73 -6.22
C PRO A 46 11.40 5.11 -6.60
N ILE A 47 10.46 4.15 -6.63
CA ILE A 47 9.04 4.45 -6.87
C ILE A 47 8.47 5.37 -5.79
N SER A 48 8.78 5.09 -4.52
CA SER A 48 8.35 5.94 -3.40
C SER A 48 8.91 7.36 -3.51
N MET A 49 10.20 7.51 -3.87
CA MET A 49 10.80 8.83 -4.08
C MET A 49 10.17 9.59 -5.23
N VAL A 50 9.87 8.93 -6.35
CA VAL A 50 9.17 9.56 -7.48
C VAL A 50 7.78 10.02 -7.07
N ASN A 51 7.02 9.19 -6.35
CA ASN A 51 5.68 9.57 -5.87
C ASN A 51 5.73 10.75 -4.90
N LEU A 52 6.73 10.79 -4.02
CA LEU A 52 6.95 11.89 -3.09
C LEU A 52 7.28 13.20 -3.83
N LEU A 53 8.17 13.15 -4.82
CA LEU A 53 8.49 14.30 -5.67
C LEU A 53 7.27 14.75 -6.48
N LEU A 54 6.52 13.81 -7.04
CA LEU A 54 5.31 14.10 -7.81
C LEU A 54 4.24 14.80 -6.95
N MET A 55 4.01 14.33 -5.73
CA MET A 55 3.09 14.99 -4.81
C MET A 55 3.62 16.36 -4.33
N ALA A 56 4.92 16.47 -4.04
CA ALA A 56 5.52 17.75 -3.67
C ALA A 56 5.37 18.79 -4.79
N CYS A 57 5.62 18.38 -6.04
CA CYS A 57 5.37 19.22 -7.20
C CYS A 57 3.89 19.58 -7.35
N CYS A 58 2.97 18.61 -7.22
CA CYS A 58 1.53 18.85 -7.33
C CYS A 58 1.04 19.91 -6.34
N VAL A 59 1.50 19.85 -5.08
CA VAL A 59 1.21 20.85 -4.05
C VAL A 59 1.86 22.20 -4.38
N ALA A 60 3.11 22.20 -4.84
CA ALA A 60 3.82 23.44 -5.20
C ALA A 60 3.19 24.18 -6.40
N PHE A 61 2.65 23.46 -7.39
CA PHE A 61 1.94 24.03 -8.53
C PHE A 61 0.49 24.42 -8.21
N GLY A 62 0.04 24.26 -6.97
CA GLY A 62 -1.29 24.70 -6.53
C GLY A 62 -2.43 23.89 -7.14
N PHE A 63 -2.18 22.65 -7.59
CA PHE A 63 -3.22 21.70 -8.02
C PHE A 63 -4.00 21.13 -6.81
N HIS A 64 -4.24 21.96 -5.80
CA HIS A 64 -5.13 21.66 -4.69
C HIS A 64 -6.48 22.33 -5.00
N PHE A 65 -7.44 21.55 -5.49
CA PHE A 65 -8.85 21.91 -5.38
C PHE A 65 -9.33 21.63 -3.95
#